data_AF-A0A1C8ZVV0-F1
#
_entry.id   AF-A0A1C8ZVV0-F1
#
_cell.length_a   1.000
_cell.length_b   1.000
_cell.length_c   1.000
_cell.angle_alpha   90.00
_cell.angle_beta   90.00
_cell.angle_gamma   90.00
#
_symmetry.space_group_name_H-M   'P 1'
#
loop_
_entity.id
_entity.type
_entity.pdbx_description
1 polymer ?
#
loop_
_entity_poly.entity_id
_entity_poly.type
_entity_poly.pdbx_seq_one_letter_code
_entity_poly.pdbx_strand_id
1 'polypeptide(L)'
;MFFTLTEVLLLAKRIRLSPKAVSEELRGWHWNEPPIYHSSTYFLNVSDLTNGFCETGRYVHLKHKGVKPEIPEGVNDIHYVYSEGIQTIKRLIYEEGENMSGNRLRTLMTDEFYRVMANVHDVEKAKILWDHITNIYSAEIDKYKAKQFLTRDSLVSLIIPFHVEYPIDGSLVGLQSNIRADAFVPLIPLIAEMKTGKQRRAHELSLVGYALAIESQFEIPIDFGYLCYVIVDKSVLTNCRLIHISDSLRSDFLEVRDRGFEAIETDPGMPKRCDDSCPFLRHCNKL
;
A
#
# COMPACT_ATOMS: atom_id res chain seq x y z
N MET A 1 8.53 -0.84 -6.03
CA MET A 1 7.08 -0.64 -6.25
C MET A 1 6.88 0.35 -7.40
N PHE A 2 7.47 0.10 -8.57
CA PHE A 2 7.49 1.07 -9.68
C PHE A 2 7.04 0.38 -10.96
N PHE A 3 5.76 0.01 -11.00
CA PHE A 3 5.26 -0.90 -12.02
C PHE A 3 5.31 -0.28 -13.42
N THR A 4 6.15 -0.85 -14.27
CA THR A 4 6.06 -0.66 -15.73
C THR A 4 5.19 -1.76 -16.33
N LEU A 5 4.67 -1.57 -17.56
CA LEU A 5 3.91 -2.63 -18.22
C LEU A 5 4.70 -3.94 -18.36
N THR A 6 6.01 -3.84 -18.57
CA THR A 6 6.89 -5.02 -18.65
C THR A 6 6.89 -5.80 -17.35
N GLU A 7 7.02 -5.10 -16.22
CA GLU A 7 6.98 -5.71 -14.89
C GLU A 7 5.61 -6.33 -14.60
N VAL A 8 4.53 -5.61 -14.93
CA VAL A 8 3.16 -6.12 -14.78
C VAL A 8 2.97 -7.41 -15.56
N LEU A 9 3.44 -7.49 -16.81
CA LEU A 9 3.35 -8.70 -17.63
C LEU A 9 4.18 -9.87 -17.07
N LEU A 10 5.35 -9.58 -16.48
CA LEU A 10 6.18 -10.59 -15.81
C LEU A 10 5.51 -11.11 -14.54
N LEU A 11 4.91 -10.23 -13.73
CA LEU A 11 4.13 -10.59 -12.56
C LEU A 11 2.89 -11.40 -12.96
N ALA A 12 2.19 -11.01 -14.03
CA ALA A 12 1.07 -11.76 -14.59
C ALA A 12 1.46 -13.21 -14.90
N LYS A 13 2.63 -13.40 -15.53
CA LYS A 13 3.15 -14.72 -15.85
C LYS A 13 3.42 -15.54 -14.59
N ARG A 14 4.01 -14.95 -13.55
CA ARG A 14 4.25 -15.63 -12.26
C ARG A 14 2.94 -16.02 -11.58
N ILE A 15 2.00 -15.09 -11.49
CA ILE A 15 0.67 -15.31 -10.89
C ILE A 15 -0.07 -16.46 -11.60
N ARG A 16 -0.02 -16.54 -12.94
CA ARG A 16 -0.65 -17.63 -13.70
C ARG A 16 -0.03 -19.01 -13.45
N LEU A 17 1.24 -19.07 -13.08
CA LEU A 17 1.94 -20.32 -12.81
C LEU A 17 1.81 -20.77 -11.35
N SER A 18 1.36 -19.89 -10.46
CA SER A 18 1.14 -20.19 -9.05
C SER A 18 -0.23 -20.85 -8.83
N PRO A 19 -0.33 -21.81 -7.90
CA PRO A 19 -1.63 -22.37 -7.50
C PRO A 19 -2.50 -21.27 -6.87
N LYS A 20 -3.79 -21.27 -7.21
CA LYS A 20 -4.79 -20.29 -6.75
C LYS A 20 -5.91 -20.98 -5.98
N ALA A 21 -5.55 -21.72 -4.95
CA ALA A 21 -6.52 -22.34 -4.08
C ALA A 21 -6.70 -21.44 -2.86
N VAL A 22 -7.72 -20.58 -2.93
CA VAL A 22 -8.26 -19.83 -1.79
C VAL A 22 -9.70 -20.28 -1.63
N SER A 23 -10.07 -20.70 -0.42
CA SER A 23 -11.44 -21.12 -0.10
C SER A 23 -12.42 -19.97 -0.32
N GLU A 24 -13.56 -20.28 -0.95
CA GLU A 24 -14.61 -19.29 -1.19
C GLU A 24 -15.09 -18.66 0.12
N GLU A 25 -15.20 -19.43 1.20
CA GLU A 25 -15.63 -18.93 2.52
C GLU A 25 -14.71 -17.86 3.12
N LEU A 26 -13.45 -17.79 2.67
CA LEU A 26 -12.44 -16.83 3.15
C LEU A 26 -12.32 -15.61 2.23
N ARG A 27 -13.23 -15.44 1.28
CA ARG A 27 -13.26 -14.33 0.34
C ARG A 27 -14.05 -13.16 0.87
N GLY A 28 -13.64 -11.96 0.49
CA GLY A 28 -14.31 -10.73 0.91
C GLY A 28 -15.79 -10.65 0.53
N TRP A 29 -16.29 -11.43 -0.44
CA TRP A 29 -17.72 -11.47 -0.79
C TRP A 29 -18.61 -12.27 0.18
N HIS A 30 -18.06 -13.15 1.02
CA HIS A 30 -18.81 -13.82 2.09
C HIS A 30 -18.91 -12.95 3.36
N TRP A 31 -18.88 -11.63 3.22
CA TRP A 31 -18.88 -10.67 4.34
C TRP A 31 -20.13 -10.74 5.22
N ASN A 32 -21.21 -11.35 4.74
CA ASN A 32 -22.46 -11.58 5.47
C ASN A 32 -22.47 -12.90 6.27
N GLU A 33 -21.47 -13.76 6.10
CA GLU A 33 -21.37 -15.09 6.71
C GLU A 33 -20.04 -15.27 7.45
N PRO A 34 -20.00 -16.08 8.53
CA PRO A 34 -18.74 -16.45 9.16
C PRO A 34 -17.82 -17.18 8.15
N PRO A 35 -16.49 -16.95 8.19
CA PRO A 35 -15.72 -16.20 9.20
C PRO A 35 -15.46 -14.73 8.84
N ILE A 36 -15.86 -14.25 7.67
CA ILE A 36 -15.59 -12.86 7.24
C ILE A 36 -16.52 -11.87 7.94
N TYR A 37 -17.74 -12.28 8.24
CA TYR A 37 -18.69 -11.49 9.01
C TYR A 37 -18.07 -10.88 10.26
N HIS A 38 -18.26 -9.58 10.43
CA HIS A 38 -17.90 -8.85 11.65
C HIS A 38 -19.16 -8.44 12.40
N SER A 39 -19.26 -8.78 13.68
CA SER A 39 -20.38 -8.39 14.53
C SER A 39 -20.19 -7.02 15.20
N SER A 40 -19.01 -6.41 15.04
CA SER A 40 -18.66 -5.14 15.66
C SER A 40 -19.29 -3.95 14.92
N THR A 41 -19.71 -2.94 15.67
CA THR A 41 -20.15 -1.63 15.15
C THR A 41 -18.97 -0.67 14.91
N TYR A 42 -17.76 -1.05 15.35
CA TYR A 42 -16.54 -0.30 15.16
C TYR A 42 -15.84 -0.70 13.86
N PHE A 43 -15.00 0.21 13.35
CA PHE A 43 -14.19 -0.01 12.16
C PHE A 43 -12.72 0.20 12.47
N LEU A 44 -11.87 -0.71 11.97
CA LEU A 44 -10.43 -0.71 12.21
C LEU A 44 -9.65 -0.28 10.97
N ASN A 45 -8.50 0.38 11.16
CA ASN A 45 -7.57 0.60 10.05
C ASN A 45 -6.73 -0.64 9.82
N VAL A 46 -6.35 -0.90 8.56
CA VAL A 46 -5.39 -1.96 8.22
C VAL A 46 -4.07 -1.75 8.97
N SER A 47 -3.52 -0.54 8.99
CA SER A 47 -2.27 -0.23 9.70
C SER A 47 -2.35 -0.42 11.22
N ASP A 48 -3.54 -0.27 11.81
CA ASP A 48 -3.81 -0.54 13.23
C ASP A 48 -3.88 -2.04 13.54
N LEU A 49 -3.90 -2.91 12.53
CA LEU A 49 -3.94 -4.36 12.71
C LEU A 49 -2.58 -4.99 12.37
N THR A 50 -1.88 -4.41 11.38
CA THR A 50 -0.81 -5.12 10.66
C THR A 50 0.58 -4.52 10.85
N ASN A 51 0.77 -3.62 11.83
CA ASN A 51 2.07 -3.01 12.10
C ASN A 51 3.07 -3.94 12.79
N GLY A 52 2.60 -4.99 13.48
CA GLY A 52 3.45 -5.97 14.15
C GLY A 52 4.29 -5.44 15.32
N PHE A 53 3.84 -4.37 16.00
CA PHE A 53 4.51 -3.84 17.19
C PHE A 53 4.04 -4.47 18.51
N CYS A 54 2.81 -4.98 18.59
CA CYS A 54 2.22 -5.47 19.83
C CYS A 54 1.28 -6.65 19.59
N GLU A 55 1.61 -7.81 20.19
CA GLU A 55 0.85 -9.05 20.01
C GLU A 55 -0.54 -9.02 20.64
N THR A 56 -0.74 -8.24 21.72
CA THR A 56 -2.05 -8.13 22.40
C THR A 56 -3.00 -7.16 21.73
N GLY A 57 -2.53 -6.34 20.78
CA GLY A 57 -3.35 -5.31 20.16
C GLY A 57 -3.69 -4.12 21.07
N ARG A 58 -3.06 -3.99 22.26
CA ARG A 58 -3.35 -2.90 23.24
C ARG A 58 -3.31 -1.49 22.65
N TYR A 59 -2.52 -1.25 21.62
CA TYR A 59 -2.49 0.08 20.98
C TYR A 59 -3.80 0.43 20.25
N VAL A 60 -4.57 -0.57 19.77
CA VAL A 60 -5.91 -0.35 19.22
C VAL A 60 -6.82 0.21 20.32
N HIS A 61 -6.76 -0.38 21.52
CA HIS A 61 -7.45 0.13 22.71
C HIS A 61 -7.05 1.58 23.02
N LEU A 62 -5.74 1.86 23.11
CA LEU A 62 -5.24 3.18 23.43
C LEU A 62 -5.65 4.23 22.39
N LYS A 63 -5.55 3.90 21.10
CA LYS A 63 -5.98 4.77 20.00
C LYS A 63 -7.49 5.05 20.07
N HIS A 64 -8.29 4.03 20.37
CA HIS A 64 -9.73 4.18 20.60
C HIS A 64 -10.05 5.11 21.79
N LYS A 65 -9.24 5.08 22.86
CA LYS A 65 -9.32 6.03 23.99
C LYS A 65 -8.75 7.43 23.67
N GLY A 66 -8.36 7.70 22.43
CA GLY A 66 -7.87 9.01 21.99
C GLY A 66 -6.39 9.26 22.24
N VAL A 67 -5.62 8.24 22.65
CA VAL A 67 -4.16 8.37 22.78
C VAL A 67 -3.54 8.46 21.38
N LYS A 68 -2.70 9.48 21.18
CA LYS A 68 -1.99 9.68 19.91
C LYS A 68 -0.65 8.96 19.92
N PRO A 69 -0.27 8.26 18.84
CA PRO A 69 1.05 7.65 18.71
C PRO A 69 2.15 8.72 18.65
N GLU A 70 3.32 8.40 19.21
CA GLU A 70 4.56 9.15 18.96
C GLU A 70 5.16 8.69 17.63
N ILE A 71 4.91 9.45 16.56
CA ILE A 71 5.40 9.16 15.21
C ILE A 71 6.62 10.06 14.93
N PRO A 72 7.78 9.50 14.53
CA PRO A 72 8.91 10.30 14.10
C PRO A 72 8.56 11.20 12.89
N GLU A 73 9.15 12.39 12.85
CA GLU A 73 9.04 13.28 11.69
C GLU A 73 9.56 12.59 10.41
N GLY A 74 8.93 12.87 9.28
CA GLY A 74 9.34 12.35 7.98
C GLY A 74 9.02 10.88 7.69
N VAL A 75 8.36 10.14 8.60
CA VAL A 75 7.97 8.73 8.37
C VAL A 75 7.13 8.54 7.09
N ASN A 76 6.32 9.53 6.75
CA ASN A 76 5.44 9.51 5.58
C ASN A 76 6.06 10.14 4.33
N ASP A 77 7.25 10.75 4.41
CA ASP A 77 7.84 11.48 3.28
C ASP A 77 8.02 10.59 2.05
N ILE A 78 8.45 9.34 2.25
CA ILE A 78 8.65 8.37 1.16
C ILE A 78 7.32 8.00 0.49
N HIS A 79 6.25 7.75 1.26
CA HIS A 79 4.92 7.46 0.71
C HIS A 79 4.36 8.67 -0.06
N TYR A 80 4.47 9.87 0.52
CA TYR A 80 4.05 11.11 -0.11
C TYR A 80 4.79 11.38 -1.43
N VAL A 81 6.12 11.32 -1.44
CA VAL A 81 6.93 11.55 -2.65
C VAL A 81 6.63 10.50 -3.72
N TYR A 82 6.41 9.25 -3.31
CA TYR A 82 5.99 8.19 -4.22
C TYR A 82 4.64 8.50 -4.88
N SER A 83 3.61 8.78 -4.08
CA SER A 83 2.26 9.05 -4.61
C SER A 83 2.22 10.31 -5.47
N GLU A 84 2.88 11.39 -5.03
CA GLU A 84 2.95 12.66 -5.76
C GLU A 84 3.75 12.54 -7.06
N GLY A 85 4.85 11.79 -7.06
CA GLY A 85 5.65 11.56 -8.25
C GLY A 85 4.84 10.85 -9.34
N ILE A 86 4.14 9.77 -8.97
CA ILE A 86 3.31 9.02 -9.92
C ILE A 86 2.14 9.86 -10.45
N GLN A 87 1.42 10.58 -9.57
CA GLN A 87 0.32 11.45 -9.97
C GLN A 87 0.77 12.61 -10.87
N THR A 88 1.91 13.21 -10.55
CA THR A 88 2.50 14.29 -11.34
C THR A 88 2.86 13.82 -12.75
N ILE A 89 3.49 12.65 -12.89
CA ILE A 89 3.81 12.11 -14.22
C ILE A 89 2.54 11.87 -15.04
N LYS A 90 1.50 11.27 -14.45
CA LYS A 90 0.21 11.07 -15.14
C LYS A 90 -0.36 12.40 -15.63
N ARG A 91 -0.41 13.41 -14.75
CA ARG A 91 -0.89 14.76 -15.09
C ARG A 91 -0.11 15.34 -16.27
N LEU A 92 1.22 15.33 -16.21
CA LEU A 92 2.07 15.90 -17.26
C LEU A 92 1.91 15.17 -18.60
N ILE A 93 1.73 13.84 -18.61
CA ILE A 93 1.44 13.09 -19.85
C ILE A 93 0.09 13.52 -20.45
N TYR A 94 -0.95 13.71 -19.62
CA TYR A 94 -2.24 14.20 -20.11
C TYR A 94 -2.16 15.63 -20.64
N GLU A 95 -1.36 16.51 -20.03
CA GLU A 95 -1.17 17.90 -20.44
C GLU A 95 -0.38 18.01 -21.77
N GLU A 96 0.78 17.36 -21.86
CA GLU A 96 1.69 17.49 -23.01
C GLU A 96 1.30 16.59 -24.20
N GLY A 97 0.63 15.46 -23.95
CA GLY A 97 0.21 14.51 -24.99
C GLY A 97 1.37 14.01 -25.85
N GLU A 98 1.25 14.14 -27.18
CA GLU A 98 2.25 13.66 -28.14
C GLU A 98 3.63 14.37 -28.03
N ASN A 99 3.63 15.59 -27.47
CA ASN A 99 4.87 16.34 -27.26
C ASN A 99 5.71 15.76 -26.12
N MET A 100 5.12 14.94 -25.26
CA MET A 100 5.82 14.32 -24.14
C MET A 100 7.00 13.45 -24.63
N SER A 101 8.13 13.57 -23.96
CA SER A 101 9.35 12.76 -24.16
C SER A 101 10.04 12.56 -22.82
N GLY A 102 10.95 11.59 -22.72
CA GLY A 102 11.69 11.35 -21.49
C GLY A 102 12.51 12.56 -21.05
N ASN A 103 13.11 13.31 -21.98
CA ASN A 103 13.81 14.56 -21.71
C ASN A 103 12.85 15.66 -21.21
N ARG A 104 11.70 15.82 -21.88
CA ARG A 104 10.68 16.79 -21.48
C ARG A 104 10.17 16.50 -20.07
N LEU A 105 9.90 15.23 -19.75
CA LEU A 105 9.47 14.81 -18.41
C LEU A 105 10.54 15.15 -17.37
N ARG A 106 11.83 14.88 -17.63
CA ARG A 106 12.93 15.22 -16.70
C ARG A 106 12.95 16.71 -16.36
N THR A 107 12.80 17.58 -17.35
CA THR A 107 12.75 19.03 -17.15
C THR A 107 11.54 19.41 -16.30
N LEU A 108 10.33 18.98 -16.67
CA LEU A 108 9.10 19.33 -15.95
C LEU A 108 9.09 18.79 -14.51
N MET A 109 9.56 17.55 -14.31
CA MET A 109 9.68 16.96 -12.98
C MET A 109 10.70 17.70 -12.11
N THR A 110 11.75 18.30 -12.69
CA THR A 110 12.68 19.15 -11.93
C THR A 110 11.98 20.37 -11.37
N ASP A 111 11.14 21.02 -12.19
CA ASP A 111 10.38 22.20 -11.78
C ASP A 111 9.29 21.85 -10.73
N GLU A 112 8.62 20.71 -10.89
CA GLU A 112 7.59 20.25 -9.94
C GLU A 112 8.17 19.86 -8.56
N PHE A 113 9.44 19.44 -8.51
CA PHE A 113 10.08 19.08 -7.25
C PHE A 113 10.13 20.25 -6.25
N TYR A 114 10.17 21.51 -6.72
CA TYR A 114 10.13 22.68 -5.83
C TYR A 114 8.85 22.75 -4.98
N ARG A 115 7.74 22.20 -5.46
CA ARG A 115 6.49 22.13 -4.66
C ARG A 115 6.53 20.98 -3.66
N VAL A 116 7.12 19.86 -4.05
CA VAL A 116 7.24 18.66 -3.21
C VAL A 116 8.20 18.91 -2.04
N MET A 117 9.33 19.58 -2.30
CA MET A 117 10.35 19.83 -1.27
C MET A 117 9.84 20.68 -0.11
N ALA A 118 8.78 21.47 -0.30
CA ALA A 118 8.15 22.27 0.75
C ALA A 118 7.29 21.44 1.72
N ASN A 119 6.95 20.19 1.37
CA ASN A 119 6.03 19.33 2.12
C ASN A 119 6.70 18.10 2.72
N VAL A 120 8.03 18.03 2.69
CA VAL A 120 8.83 16.91 3.20
C VAL A 120 9.85 17.40 4.22
N HIS A 121 10.20 16.54 5.16
CA HIS A 121 11.21 16.82 6.18
C HIS A 121 12.61 16.49 5.66
N ASP A 122 12.76 15.34 5.00
CA ASP A 122 14.03 14.89 4.42
C ASP A 122 14.06 15.18 2.91
N VAL A 123 14.42 16.41 2.57
CA VAL A 123 14.48 16.90 1.18
C VAL A 123 15.48 16.11 0.33
N GLU A 124 16.59 15.65 0.91
CA GLU A 124 17.61 14.88 0.21
C GLU A 124 17.05 13.51 -0.21
N LYS A 125 16.47 12.75 0.72
CA LYS A 125 15.82 11.48 0.38
C LYS A 125 14.64 11.67 -0.57
N ALA A 126 13.84 12.71 -0.37
CA ALA A 126 12.75 13.03 -1.28
C ALA A 126 13.26 13.25 -2.71
N LYS A 127 14.36 13.99 -2.89
CA LYS A 127 14.97 14.23 -4.21
C LYS A 127 15.47 12.93 -4.85
N ILE A 128 16.15 12.08 -4.08
CA ILE A 128 16.68 10.80 -4.57
C ILE A 128 15.55 9.89 -5.06
N LEU A 129 14.45 9.80 -4.31
CA LEU A 129 13.28 9.02 -4.72
C LEU A 129 12.57 9.64 -5.93
N TRP A 130 12.40 10.95 -5.94
CA TRP A 130 11.78 11.68 -7.05
C TRP A 130 12.55 11.50 -8.36
N ASP A 131 13.88 11.59 -8.33
CA ASP A 131 14.72 11.37 -9.50
C ASP A 131 14.71 9.92 -9.95
N HIS A 132 14.65 8.96 -9.01
CA HIS A 132 14.49 7.55 -9.34
C HIS A 132 13.18 7.28 -10.09
N ILE A 133 12.05 7.81 -9.59
CA ILE A 133 10.74 7.73 -10.24
C ILE A 133 10.81 8.36 -11.64
N THR A 134 11.34 9.59 -11.73
CA THR A 134 11.48 10.33 -12.99
C THR A 134 12.27 9.53 -14.02
N ASN A 135 13.40 8.94 -13.62
CA ASN A 135 14.25 8.17 -14.53
C ASN A 135 13.56 6.91 -15.08
N ILE A 136 12.81 6.19 -14.25
CA ILE A 136 12.04 5.01 -14.67
C ILE A 136 11.02 5.40 -15.74
N TYR A 137 10.17 6.39 -15.47
CA TYR A 137 9.05 6.69 -16.36
C TYR A 137 9.45 7.55 -17.56
N SER A 138 10.53 8.33 -17.48
CA SER A 138 11.12 8.93 -18.66
C SER A 138 11.59 7.88 -19.67
N ALA A 139 12.19 6.78 -19.20
CA ALA A 139 12.61 5.69 -20.07
C ALA A 139 11.40 4.95 -20.69
N GLU A 140 10.34 4.69 -19.91
CA GLU A 140 9.13 4.06 -20.45
C GLU A 140 8.39 4.97 -21.45
N ILE A 141 8.37 6.30 -21.25
CA ILE A 141 7.84 7.24 -22.24
C ILE A 141 8.57 7.08 -23.58
N ASP A 142 9.90 7.13 -23.58
CA ASP A 142 10.69 7.06 -24.82
C ASP A 142 10.49 5.72 -25.54
N LYS A 143 10.29 4.64 -24.79
CA LYS A 143 9.97 3.31 -25.32
C LYS A 143 8.60 3.22 -26.01
N TYR A 144 7.56 3.85 -25.46
CA TYR A 144 6.20 3.80 -26.03
C TYR A 144 5.92 4.89 -27.05
N LYS A 145 6.71 5.97 -27.08
CA LYS A 145 6.59 7.06 -28.06
C LYS A 145 6.77 6.59 -29.51
N ALA A 146 7.52 5.50 -29.74
CA ALA A 146 7.70 4.92 -31.07
C ALA A 146 6.42 4.25 -31.63
N LYS A 147 5.38 4.05 -30.81
CA LYS A 147 4.12 3.44 -31.24
C LYS A 147 3.19 4.50 -31.81
N GLN A 148 2.67 4.25 -33.01
CA GLN A 148 1.71 5.14 -33.67
C GLN A 148 0.29 4.97 -33.07
N PHE A 149 -0.53 6.04 -33.17
CA PHE A 149 -1.98 6.05 -32.89
C PHE A 149 -2.40 5.77 -31.43
N LEU A 150 -1.59 6.14 -30.43
CA LEU A 150 -2.01 6.06 -29.03
C LEU A 150 -2.78 7.31 -28.60
N THR A 151 -3.96 7.12 -28.01
CA THR A 151 -4.63 8.20 -27.28
C THR A 151 -3.82 8.54 -26.02
N ARG A 152 -4.01 9.75 -25.46
CA ARG A 152 -3.35 10.16 -24.21
C ARG A 152 -3.63 9.17 -23.07
N ASP A 153 -4.86 8.69 -23.00
CA ASP A 153 -5.29 7.73 -21.99
C ASP A 153 -4.60 6.36 -22.15
N SER A 154 -4.55 5.86 -23.39
CA SER A 154 -3.83 4.62 -23.69
C SER A 154 -2.33 4.76 -23.40
N LEU A 155 -1.73 5.92 -23.68
CA LEU A 155 -0.33 6.20 -23.38
C LEU A 155 -0.05 6.16 -21.87
N VAL A 156 -0.88 6.84 -21.07
CA VAL A 156 -0.77 6.82 -19.60
C VAL A 156 -0.91 5.40 -19.06
N SER A 157 -1.91 4.64 -19.53
CA SER A 157 -2.16 3.27 -19.08
C SER A 157 -1.02 2.31 -19.43
N LEU A 158 -0.29 2.54 -20.53
CA LEU A 158 0.87 1.74 -20.92
C LEU A 158 2.13 2.09 -20.10
N ILE A 159 2.31 3.37 -19.75
CA ILE A 159 3.50 3.84 -19.00
C ILE A 159 3.33 3.58 -17.51
N ILE A 160 2.14 3.87 -16.96
CA ILE A 160 1.81 3.78 -15.53
C ILE A 160 0.55 2.91 -15.35
N PRO A 161 0.67 1.58 -15.49
CA PRO A 161 -0.44 0.62 -15.48
C PRO A 161 -1.04 0.35 -14.09
N PHE A 162 -1.00 1.31 -13.18
CA PHE A 162 -1.45 1.16 -11.80
C PHE A 162 -1.91 2.49 -11.21
N HIS A 163 -2.67 2.43 -10.12
CA HIS A 163 -3.12 3.58 -9.34
C HIS A 163 -2.36 3.63 -8.03
N VAL A 164 -2.06 4.83 -7.53
CA VAL A 164 -1.50 5.06 -6.19
C VAL A 164 -2.57 5.59 -5.27
N GLU A 165 -2.42 5.36 -3.96
CA GLU A 165 -3.36 5.83 -2.93
C GLU A 165 -4.81 5.42 -3.24
N TYR A 166 -4.98 4.20 -3.79
CA TYR A 166 -6.26 3.75 -4.32
C TYR A 166 -7.27 3.59 -3.18
N PRO A 167 -8.40 4.34 -3.20
CA PRO A 167 -9.39 4.29 -2.15
C PRO A 167 -10.21 3.00 -2.23
N ILE A 168 -10.41 2.36 -1.09
CA ILE A 168 -11.18 1.11 -0.96
C ILE A 168 -12.13 1.26 0.22
N ASP A 169 -13.39 0.85 0.04
CA ASP A 169 -14.35 0.74 1.13
C ASP A 169 -14.18 -0.61 1.81
N GLY A 170 -13.66 -0.60 3.04
CA GLY A 170 -13.48 -1.80 3.85
C GLY A 170 -14.62 -2.08 4.84
N SER A 171 -15.70 -1.29 4.81
CA SER A 171 -16.75 -1.34 5.85
C SER A 171 -17.43 -2.70 5.96
N LEU A 172 -17.66 -3.39 4.84
CA LEU A 172 -18.29 -4.72 4.82
C LEU A 172 -17.48 -5.81 5.53
N VAL A 173 -16.17 -5.61 5.66
CA VAL A 173 -15.26 -6.58 6.31
C VAL A 173 -14.74 -6.07 7.66
N GLY A 174 -15.37 -5.02 8.21
CA GLY A 174 -15.05 -4.47 9.53
C GLY A 174 -13.88 -3.48 9.54
N LEU A 175 -13.49 -2.98 8.37
CA LEU A 175 -12.43 -1.99 8.22
C LEU A 175 -13.01 -0.60 7.92
N GLN A 176 -12.19 0.45 8.02
CA GLN A 176 -12.65 1.80 7.67
C GLN A 176 -13.07 1.90 6.19
N SER A 177 -14.05 2.76 5.89
CA SER A 177 -14.56 2.95 4.53
C SER A 177 -13.67 3.80 3.62
N ASN A 178 -12.61 4.38 4.18
CA ASN A 178 -11.67 5.26 3.48
C ASN A 178 -10.23 4.78 3.56
N ILE A 179 -10.01 3.46 3.64
CA ILE A 179 -8.66 2.90 3.59
C ILE A 179 -8.06 3.12 2.19
N ARG A 180 -6.74 3.27 2.15
CA ARG A 180 -5.99 3.48 0.90
C ARG A 180 -4.91 2.44 0.79
N ALA A 181 -4.87 1.76 -0.36
CA ALA A 181 -3.74 0.92 -0.74
C ALA A 181 -2.69 1.78 -1.43
N ASP A 182 -1.41 1.59 -1.09
CA ASP A 182 -0.29 2.35 -1.66
C ASP A 182 -0.29 2.25 -3.19
N ALA A 183 -0.54 1.06 -3.74
CA ALA A 183 -0.80 0.89 -5.16
C ALA A 183 -1.76 -0.27 -5.49
N PHE A 184 -2.54 -0.09 -6.55
CA PHE A 184 -3.43 -1.10 -7.13
C PHE A 184 -3.17 -1.24 -8.63
N VAL A 185 -2.98 -2.47 -9.11
CA VAL A 185 -2.71 -2.81 -10.52
C VAL A 185 -3.92 -3.57 -11.08
N PRO A 186 -4.88 -2.88 -11.73
CA PRO A 186 -6.15 -3.51 -12.14
C PRO A 186 -5.99 -4.60 -13.19
N LEU A 187 -4.97 -4.50 -14.06
CA LEU A 187 -4.73 -5.46 -15.14
C LEU A 187 -4.46 -6.88 -14.61
N ILE A 188 -3.92 -6.99 -13.41
CA ILE A 188 -3.55 -8.27 -12.78
C ILE A 188 -4.03 -8.34 -11.33
N PRO A 189 -5.33 -8.08 -11.06
CA PRO A 189 -5.92 -7.76 -9.74
C PRO A 189 -4.95 -7.88 -8.54
N LEU A 190 -3.99 -6.94 -8.47
CA LEU A 190 -2.83 -7.00 -7.58
C LEU A 190 -2.79 -5.71 -6.77
N ILE A 191 -2.84 -5.88 -5.47
CA ILE A 191 -2.55 -4.82 -4.51
C ILE A 191 -1.08 -4.82 -4.17
N ALA A 192 -0.52 -3.66 -3.89
CA ALA A 192 0.85 -3.52 -3.48
C ALA A 192 0.94 -2.62 -2.25
N GLU A 193 1.81 -3.02 -1.33
CA GLU A 193 2.08 -2.31 -0.07
C GLU A 193 3.56 -1.94 0.01
N MET A 194 3.83 -0.69 0.36
CA MET A 194 5.16 -0.19 0.65
C MET A 194 5.39 -0.14 2.16
N LYS A 195 6.60 -0.49 2.56
CA LYS A 195 7.05 -0.34 3.94
C LYS A 195 8.41 0.33 3.99
N THR A 196 8.52 1.31 4.88
CA THR A 196 9.76 1.95 5.27
C THR A 196 10.18 1.39 6.63
N GLY A 197 11.43 0.97 6.78
CA GLY A 197 11.96 0.41 8.02
C GLY A 197 12.00 -1.12 8.10
N LYS A 198 11.92 -1.65 9.33
CA LYS A 198 12.24 -3.05 9.64
C LYS A 198 11.22 -4.01 9.02
N GLN A 199 11.72 -5.11 8.46
CA GLN A 199 10.87 -6.18 7.95
C GLN A 199 10.14 -6.90 9.09
N ARG A 200 8.81 -7.06 8.93
CA ARG A 200 7.95 -7.74 9.89
C ARG A 200 7.00 -8.66 9.13
N ARG A 201 6.73 -9.86 9.67
CA ARG A 201 5.77 -10.81 9.08
C ARG A 201 4.35 -10.22 9.07
N ALA A 202 3.98 -9.46 10.09
CA ALA A 202 2.69 -8.79 10.19
C ALA A 202 2.37 -7.88 8.99
N HIS A 203 3.38 -7.35 8.29
CA HIS A 203 3.16 -6.55 7.09
C HIS A 203 2.49 -7.34 5.95
N GLU A 204 2.64 -8.67 5.91
CA GLU A 204 1.94 -9.50 4.92
C GLU A 204 0.42 -9.47 5.13
N LEU A 205 -0.03 -9.29 6.38
CA LEU A 205 -1.45 -9.18 6.72
C LEU A 205 -2.08 -7.88 6.20
N SER A 206 -1.30 -6.83 5.94
CA SER A 206 -1.84 -5.59 5.35
C SER A 206 -2.45 -5.86 3.97
N LEU A 207 -1.78 -6.69 3.17
CA LEU A 207 -2.26 -7.11 1.87
C LEU A 207 -3.60 -7.87 2.02
N VAL A 208 -3.74 -8.71 3.04
CA VAL A 208 -4.99 -9.44 3.29
C VAL A 208 -6.15 -8.48 3.56
N GLY A 209 -5.95 -7.47 4.40
CA GLY A 209 -6.98 -6.47 4.69
C GLY A 209 -7.46 -5.72 3.45
N TYR A 210 -6.52 -5.27 2.61
CA TYR A 210 -6.88 -4.64 1.33
C TYR A 210 -7.52 -5.61 0.33
N ALA A 211 -7.08 -6.86 0.29
CA ALA A 211 -7.63 -7.89 -0.58
C ALA A 211 -9.10 -8.19 -0.24
N LEU A 212 -9.40 -8.42 1.04
CA LEU A 212 -10.76 -8.65 1.52
C LEU A 212 -11.66 -7.44 1.25
N ALA A 213 -11.17 -6.22 1.46
CA ALA A 213 -11.93 -5.01 1.19
C ALA A 213 -12.26 -4.87 -0.32
N ILE A 214 -11.28 -5.06 -1.21
CA ILE A 214 -11.51 -5.04 -2.66
C ILE A 214 -12.47 -6.17 -3.09
N GLU A 215 -12.27 -7.39 -2.59
CA GLU A 215 -13.16 -8.52 -2.87
C GLU A 215 -14.60 -8.22 -2.43
N SER A 216 -14.79 -7.59 -1.26
CA SER A 216 -16.12 -7.22 -0.75
C SER A 216 -16.80 -6.12 -1.57
N GLN A 217 -16.01 -5.19 -2.12
CA GLN A 217 -16.53 -4.04 -2.86
C GLN A 217 -16.79 -4.35 -4.34
N PHE A 218 -15.90 -5.14 -4.96
CA PHE A 218 -15.87 -5.33 -6.41
C PHE A 218 -16.12 -6.76 -6.86
N GLU A 219 -16.20 -7.72 -5.94
CA GLU A 219 -16.40 -9.15 -6.25
C GLU A 219 -15.33 -9.70 -7.22
N ILE A 220 -14.11 -9.15 -7.17
CA ILE A 220 -12.95 -9.62 -7.94
C ILE A 220 -11.97 -10.34 -7.01
N PRO A 221 -11.47 -11.54 -7.37
CA PRO A 221 -10.54 -12.28 -6.52
C PRO A 221 -9.17 -11.59 -6.44
N ILE A 222 -8.68 -11.38 -5.22
CA ILE A 222 -7.34 -10.84 -4.94
C ILE A 222 -6.52 -11.92 -4.24
N ASP A 223 -5.92 -12.80 -5.05
CA ASP A 223 -5.13 -13.95 -4.55
C ASP A 223 -3.66 -13.59 -4.25
N PHE A 224 -3.19 -12.44 -4.72
CA PHE A 224 -1.80 -12.04 -4.60
C PHE A 224 -1.68 -10.58 -4.18
N GLY A 225 -0.62 -10.31 -3.42
CA GLY A 225 -0.20 -8.96 -3.07
C GLY A 225 1.29 -8.77 -3.35
N TYR A 226 1.73 -7.53 -3.49
CA TYR A 226 3.12 -7.18 -3.73
C TYR A 226 3.66 -6.34 -2.59
N LEU A 227 4.43 -6.95 -1.69
CA LEU A 227 5.00 -6.27 -0.54
C LEU A 227 6.41 -5.77 -0.88
N CYS A 228 6.62 -4.45 -0.81
CA CYS A 228 7.86 -3.78 -1.14
C CYS A 228 8.45 -3.05 0.06
N TYR A 229 9.64 -3.45 0.49
CA TYR A 229 10.44 -2.65 1.40
C TYR A 229 11.28 -1.67 0.59
N VAL A 230 11.14 -0.38 0.89
CA VAL A 230 11.85 0.70 0.20
C VAL A 230 12.79 1.38 1.19
N ILE A 231 14.07 1.46 0.80
CA ILE A 231 15.11 2.15 1.55
C ILE A 231 15.67 3.23 0.63
N VAL A 232 15.62 4.47 1.09
CA VAL A 232 16.21 5.62 0.40
C VAL A 232 17.39 6.08 1.24
N ASP A 233 18.58 5.89 0.68
CA ASP A 233 19.84 6.43 1.20
C ASP A 233 20.51 7.17 0.04
N LYS A 234 21.75 6.85 -0.35
CA LYS A 234 22.38 7.41 -1.57
C LYS A 234 21.69 7.01 -2.88
N SER A 235 20.83 6.00 -2.82
CA SER A 235 20.03 5.49 -3.93
C SER A 235 18.76 4.85 -3.41
N VAL A 236 17.81 4.58 -4.30
CA VAL A 236 16.59 3.83 -3.97
C VAL A 236 16.87 2.34 -4.09
N LEU A 237 16.80 1.63 -2.95
CA LEU A 237 16.86 0.18 -2.88
C LEU A 237 15.46 -0.37 -2.61
N THR A 238 15.05 -1.38 -3.38
CA THR A 238 13.76 -2.03 -3.17
C THR A 238 13.92 -3.54 -3.01
N ASN A 239 13.26 -4.10 -2.01
CA ASN A 239 13.10 -5.53 -1.83
C ASN A 239 11.61 -5.86 -1.88
N CYS A 240 11.17 -6.30 -3.04
CA CYS A 240 9.77 -6.59 -3.31
C CYS A 240 9.52 -8.09 -3.47
N ARG A 241 8.45 -8.57 -2.88
CA ARG A 241 8.04 -9.99 -2.94
C ARG A 241 6.58 -10.08 -3.36
N LEU A 242 6.31 -11.00 -4.29
CA LEU A 242 4.96 -11.43 -4.61
C LEU A 242 4.51 -12.41 -3.52
N ILE A 243 3.48 -12.04 -2.78
CA ILE A 243 2.91 -12.79 -1.67
C ILE A 243 1.62 -13.45 -2.14
N HIS A 244 1.49 -14.75 -1.91
CA HIS A 244 0.22 -15.47 -2.10
C HIS A 244 -0.67 -15.23 -0.87
N ILE A 245 -1.85 -14.65 -1.07
CA ILE A 245 -2.83 -14.34 -0.03
C ILE A 245 -3.67 -15.60 0.23
N SER A 246 -3.02 -16.60 0.83
CA SER A 246 -3.58 -17.91 1.12
C SER A 246 -4.64 -17.88 2.22
N ASP A 247 -5.38 -18.99 2.33
CA ASP A 247 -6.34 -19.24 3.42
C ASP A 247 -5.72 -19.01 4.80
N SER A 248 -4.48 -19.47 5.03
CA SER A 248 -3.79 -19.25 6.30
C SER A 248 -3.58 -17.77 6.62
N LEU A 249 -3.17 -16.96 5.64
CA LEU A 249 -2.99 -15.51 5.87
C LEU A 249 -4.33 -14.80 6.05
N ARG A 250 -5.39 -15.29 5.38
CA ARG A 250 -6.76 -14.81 5.55
C ARG A 250 -7.25 -15.09 6.97
N SER A 251 -7.12 -16.31 7.45
CA SER A 251 -7.45 -16.68 8.83
C SER A 251 -6.63 -15.87 9.84
N ASP A 252 -5.31 -15.75 9.65
CA ASP A 252 -4.44 -14.94 10.53
C ASP A 252 -4.92 -13.49 10.62
N PHE A 253 -5.31 -12.88 9.50
CA PHE A 253 -5.82 -11.50 9.49
C PHE A 253 -7.16 -11.38 10.21
N LEU A 254 -8.10 -12.29 9.96
CA LEU A 254 -9.42 -12.27 10.62
C LEU A 254 -9.29 -12.42 12.13
N GLU A 255 -8.40 -13.31 12.61
CA GLU A 255 -8.10 -13.44 14.03
C GLU A 255 -7.53 -12.14 14.62
N VAL A 256 -6.61 -11.48 13.90
CA VAL A 256 -6.05 -10.19 14.34
C VAL A 256 -7.12 -9.09 14.35
N ARG A 257 -8.01 -9.06 13.34
CA ARG A 257 -9.12 -8.11 13.27
C ARG A 257 -10.08 -8.30 14.45
N ASP A 258 -10.49 -9.54 14.70
CA ASP A 258 -11.47 -9.86 15.74
C ASP A 258 -10.90 -9.57 17.13
N ARG A 259 -9.63 -9.90 17.38
CA ARG A 259 -8.90 -9.45 18.58
C ARG A 259 -8.81 -7.93 18.69
N GLY A 260 -8.69 -7.23 17.56
CA GLY A 260 -8.71 -5.77 17.50
C GLY A 260 -10.05 -5.20 17.95
N PHE A 261 -11.17 -5.83 17.59
CA PHE A 261 -12.50 -5.46 18.09
C PHE A 261 -12.64 -5.73 19.59
N GLU A 262 -12.19 -6.90 20.07
CA GLU A 262 -12.19 -7.21 21.51
C GLU A 262 -11.37 -6.18 22.30
N ALA A 263 -10.22 -5.76 21.76
CA ALA A 263 -9.36 -4.75 22.38
C ALA A 263 -10.02 -3.37 22.47
N ILE A 264 -10.96 -3.03 21.59
CA ILE A 264 -11.73 -1.77 21.70
C ILE A 264 -12.63 -1.81 22.94
N GLU A 265 -13.31 -2.94 23.15
CA GLU A 265 -14.25 -3.12 24.26
C GLU A 265 -13.53 -3.25 25.62
N THR A 266 -12.46 -4.04 25.66
CA THR A 266 -11.73 -4.39 26.90
C THR A 266 -10.24 -4.22 26.70
N ASP A 267 -9.53 -3.59 27.65
CA ASP A 267 -8.06 -3.49 27.59
C ASP A 267 -7.44 -4.90 27.61
N PRO A 268 -6.76 -5.34 26.54
CA PRO A 268 -6.18 -6.68 26.47
C PRO A 268 -4.91 -6.82 27.32
N GLY A 269 -4.44 -5.73 27.93
CA GLY A 269 -3.23 -5.70 28.74
C GLY A 269 -1.94 -5.74 27.93
N MET A 270 -0.82 -5.71 28.64
CA MET A 270 0.52 -5.65 28.07
C MET A 270 0.93 -7.00 27.44
N PRO A 271 1.63 -6.99 26.29
CA PRO A 271 2.26 -8.20 25.78
C PRO A 271 3.40 -8.64 26.72
N LYS A 272 3.79 -9.92 26.63
CA LYS A 272 4.94 -10.46 27.39
C LYS A 272 6.25 -9.70 27.11
N ARG A 273 6.38 -9.17 25.89
CA ARG A 273 7.51 -8.35 25.46
C ARG A 273 7.02 -7.22 24.56
N CYS A 274 7.35 -5.99 24.92
CA CYS A 274 7.08 -4.82 24.08
C CYS A 274 8.17 -4.62 23.03
N ASP A 275 7.78 -4.15 21.85
CA ASP A 275 8.73 -3.71 20.82
C ASP A 275 9.23 -2.29 21.13
N ASP A 276 10.55 -2.10 21.11
CA ASP A 276 11.20 -0.81 21.43
C ASP A 276 10.84 0.30 20.44
N SER A 277 10.40 -0.06 19.23
CA SER A 277 9.93 0.87 18.19
C SER A 277 8.42 1.10 18.20
N CYS A 278 7.70 0.55 19.19
CA CYS A 278 6.26 0.77 19.31
C CYS A 278 5.95 2.26 19.59
N PRO A 279 5.14 2.93 18.74
CA PRO A 279 4.84 4.36 18.92
C PRO A 279 3.95 4.65 20.14
N PHE A 280 3.43 3.61 20.81
CA PHE A 280 2.64 3.71 22.04
C PHE A 280 3.42 3.31 23.30
N LEU A 281 4.70 2.95 23.18
CA LEU A 281 5.49 2.38 24.28
C LEU A 281 5.47 3.24 25.55
N ARG A 282 5.61 4.57 25.39
CA ARG A 282 5.59 5.52 26.52
C ARG A 282 4.22 5.70 27.17
N HIS A 283 3.14 5.41 26.45
CA HIS A 283 1.78 5.47 26.97
C HIS A 283 1.41 4.19 27.72
N CYS A 284 1.82 3.03 27.19
CA CYS A 284 1.64 1.72 27.82
C CYS A 284 2.31 1.60 29.19
N ASN A 285 3.48 2.22 29.39
CA ASN A 285 4.22 2.14 30.65
C ASN A 285 3.69 3.06 31.77
N LYS A 286 2.66 3.88 31.47
CA LYS A 286 2.07 4.83 32.43
C LYS A 286 0.68 4.43 32.92
N LEU A 287 0.11 3.34 32.38
CA LEU A 287 -1.26 2.84 32.60
C LEU A 287 -1.25 1.37 32.98
#